data_AF-A0A816F8Y9-F1
#
_entry.id   AF-A0A816F8Y9-F1
#
_cell.length_a   1.000
_cell.length_b   1.000
_cell.length_c   1.000
_cell.angle_alpha   90.00
_cell.angle_beta   90.00
_cell.angle_gamma   90.00
#
_symmetry.space_group_name_H-M   'P 1'
#
loop_
_entity.id
_entity.type
_entity.pdbx_description
1 polymer ?
#
loop_
_entity_poly.entity_id
_entity_poly.type
_entity_poly.pdbx_seq_one_letter_code
_entity_poly.pdbx_strand_id
1 'polypeptide(L)'
;MVKTFVTQWLYTFPWDQVVSGFWQKFPNPYTGHVLSEDTYYRTLTKDQILISKRLLAKTNKLPRWGERIFSRGSASTIGFIVEESICDLKAKIFSTSTININLKSLMTVEEKCVYRPDKTDESRTICEKTVTAQGELFGFKTTLETFAIQRYKKNQELASLGLEFILHKLYLPQLPPPPITGIKSPDTRTFSRKLSDKAKDFLKTSKNDTL
;
A
#
# COMPACT_ATOMS: atom_id res chain seq x y z
N MET A 1 -18.25 -9.21 4.34
CA MET A 1 -17.32 -10.28 3.94
C MET A 1 -16.07 -9.59 3.45
N VAL A 2 -14.91 -9.86 4.04
CA VAL A 2 -13.66 -9.16 3.73
C VAL A 2 -13.06 -9.72 2.44
N LYS A 3 -12.46 -8.87 1.58
CA LYS A 3 -11.84 -9.31 0.32
C LYS A 3 -10.33 -9.35 0.43
N THR A 4 -9.73 -10.48 0.07
CA THR A 4 -8.29 -10.71 0.17
C THR A 4 -7.66 -10.91 -1.20
N PHE A 5 -6.43 -10.44 -1.38
CA PHE A 5 -5.59 -10.73 -2.54
C PHE A 5 -4.17 -11.05 -2.08
N VAL A 6 -3.58 -12.09 -2.66
CA VAL A 6 -2.22 -12.55 -2.35
C VAL A 6 -1.39 -12.47 -3.62
N THR A 7 -0.13 -12.08 -3.47
CA THR A 7 0.84 -11.97 -4.55
C THR A 7 2.26 -12.13 -3.98
N GLN A 8 3.23 -12.32 -4.87
CA GLN A 8 4.63 -12.49 -4.50
C GLN A 8 5.49 -11.63 -5.41
N TRP A 9 6.57 -11.10 -4.86
CA TRP A 9 7.64 -10.44 -5.61
C TRP A 9 8.99 -11.10 -5.27
N LEU A 10 9.86 -11.26 -6.26
CA LEU A 10 11.20 -11.79 -6.09
C LEU A 10 12.19 -10.66 -6.32
N TYR A 11 12.97 -10.33 -5.30
CA TYR A 11 14.09 -9.39 -5.42
C TYR A 11 15.37 -10.17 -5.67
N THR A 12 16.13 -9.78 -6.69
CA THR A 12 17.45 -10.35 -7.01
C THR A 12 18.54 -9.73 -6.14
N PHE A 13 18.26 -9.62 -4.84
CA PHE A 13 19.16 -9.07 -3.82
C PHE A 13 19.06 -9.92 -2.54
N PRO A 14 20.18 -10.13 -1.82
CA PRO A 14 20.19 -10.79 -0.52
C PRO A 14 19.28 -10.10 0.49
N TRP A 15 18.77 -10.87 1.45
CA TRP A 15 17.77 -10.40 2.40
C TRP A 15 18.22 -9.18 3.22
N ASP A 16 19.48 -9.16 3.66
CA ASP A 16 20.08 -8.06 4.40
C ASP A 16 20.07 -6.75 3.60
N GLN A 17 20.33 -6.84 2.29
CA GLN A 17 20.27 -5.70 1.38
C GLN A 17 18.84 -5.22 1.18
N VAL A 18 17.90 -6.14 0.98
CA VAL A 18 16.47 -5.81 0.81
C VAL A 18 15.92 -5.10 2.04
N VAL A 19 16.19 -5.62 3.24
CA VAL A 19 15.74 -5.02 4.50
C VAL A 19 16.40 -3.67 4.75
N SER A 20 17.70 -3.54 4.48
CA SER A 20 18.42 -2.27 4.63
C SER A 20 17.91 -1.18 3.66
N GLY A 21 17.59 -1.58 2.43
CA GLY A 21 16.99 -0.69 1.43
C GLY A 21 15.55 -0.31 1.75
N PHE A 22 14.79 -1.17 2.43
CA PHE A 22 13.37 -0.91 2.75
C PHE A 22 13.18 0.38 3.55
N TRP A 23 14.03 0.64 4.55
CA TRP A 23 13.96 1.86 5.38
C TRP A 23 14.33 3.13 4.63
N GLN A 24 14.91 3.00 3.44
CA GLN A 24 15.34 4.09 2.56
C GLN A 24 14.53 4.10 1.26
N LYS A 25 13.42 3.34 1.20
CA LYS A 25 12.65 3.16 -0.04
C LYS A 25 12.07 4.46 -0.57
N PHE A 26 11.94 5.51 0.25
CA PHE A 26 11.52 6.84 -0.19
C PHE A 26 12.61 7.89 0.00
N PRO A 27 12.69 8.89 -0.88
CA PRO A 27 11.92 9.04 -2.13
C PRO A 27 12.43 8.13 -3.26
N ASN A 28 11.55 7.71 -4.16
CA ASN A 28 11.89 7.01 -5.40
C ASN A 28 10.97 7.44 -6.56
N PRO A 29 11.38 7.29 -7.83
CA PRO A 29 10.60 7.79 -8.97
C PRO A 29 9.28 7.05 -9.22
N TYR A 30 9.10 5.84 -8.68
CA TYR A 30 7.89 5.01 -8.89
C TYR A 30 6.75 5.35 -7.91
N THR A 31 7.05 6.04 -6.81
CA THR A 31 6.11 6.29 -5.70
C THR A 31 6.01 7.76 -5.31
N GLY A 32 6.07 8.68 -6.29
CA GLY A 32 5.98 10.13 -6.06
C GLY A 32 4.69 10.66 -5.41
N HIS A 33 3.74 9.78 -5.06
CA HIS A 33 2.54 10.13 -4.30
C HIS A 33 2.77 10.12 -2.79
N VAL A 34 3.87 9.54 -2.30
CA VAL A 34 4.28 9.60 -0.89
C VAL A 34 4.94 10.95 -0.63
N LEU A 35 4.44 11.68 0.36
CA LEU A 35 4.82 13.05 0.68
C LEU A 35 5.82 13.11 1.83
N SER A 36 5.58 12.33 2.88
CA SER A 36 6.46 12.23 4.04
C SER A 36 6.39 10.86 4.67
N GLU A 37 7.42 10.54 5.45
CA GLU A 37 7.54 9.35 6.25
C GLU A 37 8.27 9.68 7.56
N ASP A 38 7.64 9.33 8.67
CA ASP A 38 8.12 9.67 10.01
C ASP A 38 8.17 8.41 10.87
N THR A 39 9.32 8.12 11.48
CA THR A 39 9.43 7.03 12.46
C THR A 39 9.10 7.58 13.84
N TYR A 40 7.98 7.14 14.43
CA TYR A 40 7.54 7.61 15.75
C TYR A 40 7.81 6.61 16.87
N TYR A 41 8.17 5.37 16.53
CA TYR A 41 8.57 4.35 17.49
C TYR A 41 9.58 3.39 16.85
N ARG A 42 10.67 3.10 17.57
CA ARG A 42 11.64 2.07 17.18
C ARG A 42 12.31 1.51 18.42
N THR A 43 12.37 0.18 18.53
CA THR A 43 13.07 -0.50 19.61
C THR A 43 13.70 -1.80 19.12
N LEU A 44 14.83 -2.17 19.71
CA LEU A 44 15.45 -3.49 19.57
C LEU A 44 15.17 -4.30 20.83
N THR A 45 14.56 -5.47 20.69
CA THR A 45 14.33 -6.36 21.83
C THR A 45 15.61 -7.11 22.21
N LYS A 46 15.63 -7.70 23.42
CA LYS A 46 16.74 -8.58 23.86
C LYS A 46 16.95 -9.78 22.92
N ASP A 47 15.89 -10.22 22.24
CA ASP A 47 15.92 -11.35 21.31
C ASP A 47 16.46 -10.98 19.92
N GLN A 48 16.94 -9.75 19.73
CA GLN A 48 17.40 -9.18 18.46
C GLN A 48 16.28 -9.00 17.42
N ILE A 49 15.08 -8.67 17.90
CA ILE A 49 13.96 -8.30 17.04
C ILE A 49 13.84 -6.77 17.01
N LEU A 50 13.98 -6.18 15.83
CA LEU A 50 13.77 -4.75 15.62
C LEU A 50 12.30 -4.50 15.29
N ILE A 51 11.62 -3.74 16.16
CA ILE A 51 10.24 -3.31 15.95
C ILE A 51 10.26 -1.83 15.59
N SER A 52 9.64 -1.46 14.47
CA SER A 52 9.50 -0.06 14.05
C SER A 52 8.06 0.27 13.70
N LYS A 53 7.61 1.46 14.06
CA LYS A 53 6.34 2.04 13.62
C LYS A 53 6.57 3.38 12.95
N ARG A 54 5.98 3.54 11.78
CA ARG A 54 6.14 4.71 10.92
C ARG A 54 4.78 5.25 10.50
N LEU A 55 4.69 6.56 10.34
CA LEU A 55 3.54 7.28 9.80
C LEU A 55 3.93 7.76 8.41
N LEU A 56 3.10 7.45 7.42
CA LEU A 56 3.31 7.87 6.04
C LEU A 56 2.16 8.79 5.61
N ALA A 57 2.50 9.94 5.04
CA ALA A 57 1.55 10.83 4.38
C ALA A 57 1.63 10.62 2.87
N LYS A 58 0.48 10.51 2.20
CA LYS A 58 0.43 10.33 0.74
C LYS A 58 -0.73 11.06 0.11
N THR A 59 -0.61 11.42 -1.16
CA THR A 59 -1.74 11.94 -1.94
C THR A 59 -2.77 10.82 -2.19
N ASN A 60 -3.99 11.04 -1.73
CA ASN A 60 -5.14 10.15 -1.88
C ASN A 60 -6.27 10.94 -2.56
N LYS A 61 -6.14 11.15 -3.86
CA LYS A 61 -7.25 11.71 -4.66
C LYS A 61 -8.44 10.76 -4.59
N LEU A 62 -9.51 11.23 -3.95
CA LEU A 62 -10.77 10.51 -3.94
C LEU A 62 -11.29 10.38 -5.38
N PRO A 63 -11.87 9.25 -5.75
CA PRO A 63 -12.66 9.20 -6.97
C PRO A 63 -13.81 10.21 -6.90
N ARG A 64 -14.30 10.69 -8.05
CA ARG A 64 -15.43 11.65 -8.14
C ARG A 64 -16.68 11.24 -7.36
N TRP A 65 -16.94 9.94 -7.20
CA TRP A 65 -18.05 9.46 -6.38
C TRP A 65 -17.81 9.70 -4.89
N GLY A 66 -16.57 9.52 -4.43
CA GLY A 66 -16.16 9.78 -3.05
C GLY A 66 -16.25 11.27 -2.78
N GLU A 67 -15.73 12.11 -3.68
CA GLU A 67 -15.88 13.57 -3.58
C GLU A 67 -17.34 13.96 -3.32
N ARG A 68 -18.31 13.42 -4.08
CA ARG A 68 -19.75 13.73 -3.89
C ARG A 68 -20.33 13.27 -2.55
N ILE A 69 -19.91 12.11 -2.03
CA ILE A 69 -20.35 11.63 -0.70
C ILE A 69 -19.76 12.49 0.41
N PHE A 70 -18.53 13.01 0.22
CA PHE A 70 -17.80 13.82 1.21
C PHE A 70 -17.88 15.34 0.97
N SER A 71 -18.68 15.81 0.00
CA SER A 71 -18.79 17.22 -0.44
C SER A 71 -19.42 18.18 0.58
N ARG A 72 -19.40 17.88 1.88
CA ARG A 72 -19.85 18.80 2.94
C ARG A 72 -18.76 19.20 3.94
N GLY A 73 -17.49 19.24 3.52
CA GLY A 73 -16.57 20.24 4.08
C GLY A 73 -15.13 19.87 4.42
N SER A 74 -14.64 18.63 4.30
CA SER A 74 -13.23 18.35 4.67
C SER A 74 -12.69 17.01 4.15
N ALA A 75 -12.67 16.80 2.83
CA ALA A 75 -11.93 15.68 2.28
C ALA A 75 -10.49 16.10 1.99
N SER A 76 -9.61 15.99 2.99
CA SER A 76 -8.17 16.16 2.77
C SER A 76 -7.71 15.26 1.61
N THR A 77 -7.01 15.85 0.65
CA THR A 77 -6.36 15.11 -0.45
C THR A 77 -5.15 14.30 0.05
N ILE A 78 -4.80 14.44 1.33
CA ILE A 78 -3.74 13.70 2.00
C ILE A 78 -4.35 12.54 2.79
N GLY A 79 -3.86 11.34 2.52
CA GLY A 79 -4.11 10.17 3.32
C GLY A 79 -2.95 9.80 4.20
N PHE A 80 -3.27 9.23 5.35
CA PHE A 80 -2.29 8.81 6.34
C PHE A 80 -2.36 7.31 6.52
N ILE A 81 -1.19 6.71 6.66
CA ILE A 81 -1.01 5.28 6.81
C ILE A 81 -0.05 5.04 7.96
N VAL A 82 -0.38 4.05 8.80
CA VAL A 82 0.55 3.52 9.78
C VAL A 82 1.17 2.26 9.21
N GLU A 83 2.49 2.21 9.24
CA GLU A 83 3.29 1.02 8.95
C GLU A 83 3.88 0.52 10.27
N GLU A 84 3.64 -0.74 10.61
CA GLU A 84 4.32 -1.47 11.67
C GLU A 84 5.19 -2.56 11.04
N SER A 85 6.35 -2.81 11.63
CA SER A 85 7.34 -3.67 11.03
C SER A 85 8.17 -4.37 12.09
N ILE A 86 8.46 -5.64 11.85
CA ILE A 86 9.13 -6.55 12.76
C ILE A 86 10.23 -7.25 11.96
N CYS A 87 11.48 -7.01 12.34
CA CYS A 87 12.65 -7.63 11.73
C CYS A 87 13.30 -8.57 12.73
N ASP A 88 13.18 -9.87 12.50
CA ASP A 88 13.91 -10.91 13.22
C ASP A 88 15.22 -11.17 12.50
N LEU A 89 16.32 -10.68 13.08
CA LEU A 89 17.67 -10.79 12.52
C LEU A 89 18.19 -12.23 12.52
N LYS A 90 17.75 -13.06 13.48
CA LYS A 90 18.20 -14.45 13.60
C LYS A 90 17.48 -15.34 12.60
N ALA A 91 16.16 -15.19 12.50
CA ALA A 91 15.34 -15.95 11.57
C ALA A 91 15.47 -15.46 10.11
N LYS A 92 16.07 -14.28 9.88
CA LYS A 92 16.06 -13.56 8.61
C LYS A 92 14.63 -13.42 8.05
N ILE A 93 13.72 -12.99 8.92
CA ILE A 93 12.33 -12.72 8.56
C ILE A 93 12.05 -11.24 8.83
N PHE A 94 11.63 -10.53 7.81
CA PHE A 94 11.17 -9.16 7.94
C PHE A 94 9.71 -9.09 7.56
N SER A 95 8.87 -8.67 8.50
CA SER A 95 7.42 -8.56 8.32
C SER A 95 6.97 -7.12 8.45
N THR A 96 6.02 -6.71 7.63
CA THR A 96 5.43 -5.37 7.66
C THR A 96 3.90 -5.49 7.63
N SER A 97 3.21 -4.62 8.35
CA SER A 97 1.77 -4.42 8.29
C SER A 97 1.48 -2.94 8.08
N THR A 98 0.69 -2.64 7.07
CA THR A 98 0.41 -1.27 6.64
C THR A 98 -1.10 -1.06 6.59
N ILE A 99 -1.62 -0.07 7.34
CA ILE A 99 -3.05 0.21 7.44
C ILE A 99 -3.35 1.69 7.25
N ASN A 100 -4.40 2.02 6.48
CA ASN A 100 -4.89 3.40 6.41
C ASN A 100 -5.55 3.81 7.73
N ILE A 101 -5.22 4.99 8.23
CA ILE A 101 -5.86 5.56 9.44
C ILE A 101 -6.97 6.55 9.10
N ASN A 102 -6.88 7.21 7.95
CA ASN A 102 -7.96 8.07 7.46
C ASN A 102 -8.99 7.27 6.65
N LEU A 103 -10.21 7.80 6.55
CA LEU A 103 -11.33 7.20 5.81
C LEU A 103 -11.73 5.78 6.26
N LYS A 104 -11.38 5.38 7.49
CA LYS A 104 -11.79 4.08 8.07
C LYS A 104 -13.30 3.90 8.09
N SER A 105 -14.08 4.98 8.21
CA SER A 105 -15.55 4.95 8.10
C SER A 105 -16.07 4.53 6.72
N LEU A 106 -15.22 4.53 5.68
CA LEU A 106 -15.53 3.97 4.37
C LEU A 106 -14.96 2.57 4.20
N MET A 107 -13.66 2.46 4.42
CA MET A 107 -12.90 1.26 4.11
C MET A 107 -11.62 1.19 4.90
N THR A 108 -11.28 -0.02 5.30
CA THR A 108 -9.99 -0.38 5.87
C THR A 108 -9.25 -1.26 4.89
N VAL A 109 -8.01 -0.91 4.58
CA VAL A 109 -7.08 -1.69 3.77
C VAL A 109 -5.86 -1.97 4.63
N GLU A 110 -5.62 -3.25 4.85
CA GLU A 110 -4.43 -3.76 5.53
C GLU A 110 -3.58 -4.52 4.51
N GLU A 111 -2.31 -4.16 4.37
CA GLU A 111 -1.31 -4.90 3.60
C GLU A 111 -0.31 -5.53 4.56
N LYS A 112 -0.07 -6.82 4.44
CA LYS A 112 0.98 -7.56 5.15
C LYS A 112 1.99 -8.08 4.16
N CYS A 113 3.26 -7.78 4.36
CA CYS A 113 4.36 -8.31 3.56
C CYS A 113 5.35 -9.06 4.43
N VAL A 114 5.80 -10.22 3.96
CA VAL A 114 6.81 -11.06 4.62
C VAL A 114 7.97 -11.29 3.65
N TYR A 115 9.15 -10.81 4.05
CA TYR A 115 10.40 -10.91 3.31
C TYR A 115 11.30 -11.95 3.96
N ARG A 116 11.80 -12.88 3.14
CA ARG A 116 12.68 -13.97 3.57
C ARG A 116 13.63 -14.39 2.45
N PRO A 117 14.83 -14.90 2.78
CA PRO A 117 15.71 -15.50 1.78
C PRO A 117 14.97 -16.55 0.96
N ASP A 118 15.26 -16.59 -0.34
CA ASP A 118 14.79 -17.68 -1.19
C ASP A 118 15.50 -18.97 -0.79
N LYS A 119 14.71 -20.04 -0.56
CA LYS A 119 15.22 -21.36 -0.16
C LYS A 119 16.12 -22.00 -1.23
N THR A 120 15.96 -21.60 -2.48
CA THR A 120 16.70 -22.13 -3.63
C THR A 120 17.95 -21.33 -3.96
N ASP A 121 18.01 -20.07 -3.53
CA ASP A 121 19.10 -19.14 -3.86
C ASP A 121 19.15 -18.01 -2.83
N GLU A 122 20.07 -18.08 -1.87
CA GLU A 122 20.20 -17.08 -0.80
C GLU A 122 20.57 -15.68 -1.30
N SER A 123 21.01 -15.55 -2.56
CA SER A 123 21.24 -14.24 -3.18
C SER A 123 19.95 -13.49 -3.54
N ARG A 124 18.79 -14.15 -3.36
CA ARG A 124 17.46 -13.60 -3.66
C ARG A 124 16.60 -13.55 -2.42
N THR A 125 15.63 -12.64 -2.44
CA THR A 125 14.66 -12.47 -1.38
C THR A 125 13.25 -12.59 -1.94
N ILE A 126 12.46 -13.46 -1.33
CA ILE A 126 11.03 -13.59 -1.62
C ILE A 126 10.27 -12.64 -0.70
N CYS A 127 9.40 -11.83 -1.29
CA CYS A 127 8.42 -11.02 -0.59
C CYS A 127 7.02 -11.52 -0.92
N GLU A 128 6.37 -12.17 0.05
CA GLU A 128 4.95 -12.51 -0.04
C GLU A 128 4.12 -11.36 0.47
N LYS A 129 3.08 -10.97 -0.27
CA LYS A 129 2.20 -9.85 0.06
C LYS A 129 0.76 -10.33 0.13
N THR A 130 0.08 -9.98 1.20
CA THR A 130 -1.35 -10.22 1.40
C THR A 130 -2.01 -8.89 1.68
N VAL A 131 -2.99 -8.53 0.86
CA VAL A 131 -3.82 -7.33 1.09
C VAL A 131 -5.24 -7.76 1.41
N THR A 132 -5.81 -7.08 2.38
CA THR A 132 -7.14 -7.32 2.90
C THR A 132 -7.89 -6.00 2.88
N ALA A 133 -9.04 -5.97 2.22
CA ALA A 133 -9.90 -4.80 2.13
C ALA A 133 -11.27 -5.11 2.75
N GLN A 134 -11.72 -4.20 3.61
CA GLN A 134 -13.02 -4.25 4.26
C GLN A 134 -13.77 -2.95 3.99
N GLY A 135 -14.99 -3.05 3.46
CA GLY A 135 -15.87 -1.90 3.26
C GLY A 135 -16.78 -1.72 4.47
N GLU A 136 -16.86 -0.51 5.00
CA GLU A 136 -17.66 -0.17 6.16
C GLU A 136 -19.02 0.46 5.80
N LEU A 137 -19.12 1.07 4.60
CA LEU A 137 -20.36 1.72 4.16
C LEU A 137 -21.44 0.71 3.75
N PHE A 138 -22.57 0.72 4.45
CA PHE A 138 -23.74 -0.10 4.13
C PHE A 138 -24.22 0.13 2.69
N GLY A 139 -24.63 -0.95 1.99
CA GLY A 139 -24.98 -0.90 0.57
C GLY A 139 -23.80 -0.81 -0.42
N PHE A 140 -22.59 -0.47 0.05
CA PHE A 140 -21.41 -0.30 -0.81
C PHE A 140 -20.22 -1.21 -0.49
N LYS A 141 -20.28 -1.99 0.60
CA LYS A 141 -19.16 -2.81 1.12
C LYS A 141 -18.37 -3.54 0.03
N THR A 142 -19.01 -4.43 -0.72
CA THR A 142 -18.35 -5.22 -1.79
C THR A 142 -17.78 -4.38 -2.92
N THR A 143 -18.40 -3.24 -3.21
CA THR A 143 -17.93 -2.35 -4.27
C THR A 143 -16.69 -1.58 -3.82
N LEU A 144 -16.64 -1.12 -2.55
CA LEU A 144 -15.46 -0.50 -1.94
C LEU A 144 -14.31 -1.49 -1.81
N GLU A 145 -14.59 -2.71 -1.35
CA GLU A 145 -13.60 -3.79 -1.25
C GLU A 145 -12.98 -4.10 -2.62
N THR A 146 -13.81 -4.18 -3.66
CA THR A 146 -13.32 -4.41 -5.03
C THR A 146 -12.53 -3.22 -5.56
N PHE A 147 -12.94 -1.99 -5.27
CA PHE A 147 -12.17 -0.79 -5.63
C PHE A 147 -10.77 -0.83 -5.00
N ALA A 148 -10.72 -1.11 -3.70
CA ALA A 148 -9.48 -1.17 -2.92
C ALA A 148 -8.51 -2.20 -3.51
N ILE A 149 -8.97 -3.43 -3.74
CA ILE A 149 -8.14 -4.51 -4.29
C ILE A 149 -7.68 -4.19 -5.71
N GLN A 150 -8.55 -3.63 -6.57
CA GLN A 150 -8.15 -3.24 -7.91
C GLN A 150 -7.10 -2.13 -7.89
N ARG A 151 -7.27 -1.13 -7.01
CA ARG A 151 -6.28 -0.05 -6.83
C ARG A 151 -4.95 -0.59 -6.29
N TYR A 152 -4.99 -1.57 -5.38
CA TYR A 152 -3.78 -2.22 -4.87
C TYR A 152 -3.03 -2.97 -5.98
N LYS A 153 -3.70 -3.85 -6.72
CA LYS A 153 -3.09 -4.64 -7.82
C LYS A 153 -2.31 -3.76 -8.80
N LYS A 154 -2.88 -2.61 -9.09
CA LYS A 154 -2.36 -1.58 -9.98
C LYS A 154 -1.09 -0.87 -9.49
N ASN A 155 -0.90 -0.79 -8.17
CA ASN A 155 0.17 0.00 -7.56
C ASN A 155 1.27 -0.88 -6.94
N GLN A 156 0.99 -2.14 -6.64
CA GLN A 156 1.91 -2.99 -5.89
C GLN A 156 3.22 -3.30 -6.64
N GLU A 157 3.18 -3.34 -7.97
CA GLU A 157 4.38 -3.48 -8.82
C GLU A 157 5.24 -2.23 -8.75
N LEU A 158 4.64 -1.03 -8.82
CA LEU A 158 5.35 0.25 -8.65
C LEU A 158 6.04 0.34 -7.28
N ALA A 159 5.40 -0.17 -6.22
CA ALA A 159 6.01 -0.22 -4.90
C ALA A 159 7.24 -1.14 -4.85
N SER A 160 7.16 -2.31 -5.49
CA SER A 160 8.32 -3.22 -5.61
C SER A 160 9.45 -2.61 -6.42
N LEU A 161 9.14 -2.02 -7.59
CA LEU A 161 10.13 -1.35 -8.44
C LEU A 161 10.78 -0.15 -7.73
N GLY A 162 10.02 0.56 -6.90
CA GLY A 162 10.55 1.61 -6.06
C GLY A 162 11.62 1.12 -5.09
N LEU A 163 11.43 -0.06 -4.49
CA LEU A 163 12.45 -0.68 -3.65
C LEU A 163 13.63 -1.19 -4.49
N GLU A 164 13.40 -1.87 -5.61
CA GLU A 164 14.48 -2.32 -6.51
C GLU A 164 15.37 -1.16 -6.96
N PHE A 165 14.77 -0.02 -7.32
CA PHE A 165 15.52 1.18 -7.67
C PHE A 165 16.48 1.61 -6.55
N ILE A 166 16.04 1.56 -5.30
CA ILE A 166 16.88 1.90 -4.15
C ILE A 166 17.97 0.84 -3.94
N LEU A 167 17.66 -0.44 -4.12
CA LEU A 167 18.66 -1.51 -4.02
C LEU A 167 19.75 -1.39 -5.08
N HIS A 168 19.39 -1.10 -6.33
CA HIS A 168 20.34 -0.80 -7.39
C HIS A 168 21.21 0.41 -7.04
N LYS A 169 20.60 1.48 -6.54
CA LYS A 169 21.34 2.69 -6.14
C LYS A 169 22.32 2.44 -5.00
N LEU A 170 21.95 1.61 -4.02
CA LEU A 170 22.78 1.33 -2.84
C LEU A 170 23.89 0.31 -3.12
N TYR A 171 23.61 -0.72 -3.92
CA TYR A 171 24.49 -1.90 -4.04
C TYR A 171 25.06 -2.12 -5.44
N LEU A 172 24.50 -1.49 -6.47
CA LEU A 172 24.97 -1.59 -7.86
C LEU A 172 25.08 -0.19 -8.53
N PRO A 173 25.75 0.80 -7.91
CA PRO A 173 25.73 2.20 -8.37
C PRO A 173 26.31 2.42 -9.77
N GLN A 174 27.13 1.50 -10.26
CA GLN A 174 27.73 1.52 -11.59
C GLN A 174 26.76 1.09 -12.71
N LEU A 175 25.68 0.38 -12.37
CA LEU A 175 24.68 -0.04 -13.34
C LEU A 175 23.61 1.05 -13.49
N PRO A 176 23.10 1.29 -14.71
CA PRO A 176 21.95 2.16 -14.88
C PRO A 176 20.77 1.59 -14.07
N PRO A 177 19.99 2.44 -13.38
CA PRO A 177 18.81 1.97 -12.66
C PRO A 177 17.81 1.35 -13.64
N PRO A 178 16.93 0.46 -13.16
CA PRO A 178 15.89 -0.14 -13.98
C PRO A 178 15.13 0.95 -14.76
N PRO A 179 14.87 0.77 -16.06
CA PRO A 179 14.19 1.78 -16.83
C PRO A 179 12.80 2.05 -16.26
N ILE A 180 12.37 3.32 -16.31
CA ILE A 180 11.04 3.76 -15.85
C ILE A 180 9.94 3.34 -16.87
N THR A 181 10.31 2.66 -17.95
CA THR A 181 9.44 2.45 -19.13
C THR A 181 8.31 1.47 -18.88
N GLY A 182 7.07 1.92 -19.06
CA GLY A 182 5.94 1.06 -19.46
C GLY A 182 4.74 1.03 -18.52
N ILE A 183 4.86 1.44 -17.26
CA ILE A 183 3.72 1.38 -16.33
C ILE A 183 2.89 2.66 -16.45
N LYS A 184 2.00 2.67 -17.44
CA LYS A 184 0.90 3.66 -17.45
C LYS A 184 0.19 3.55 -16.12
N SER A 185 0.06 4.67 -15.38
CA SER A 185 -0.82 4.72 -14.20
C SER A 185 -2.18 4.16 -14.63
N PRO A 186 -2.60 3.00 -14.11
CA PRO A 186 -3.64 2.24 -14.77
C PRO A 186 -5.01 2.91 -14.55
N ASP A 187 -5.74 3.14 -15.65
CA ASP A 187 -6.97 3.95 -15.65
C ASP A 187 -8.02 3.43 -14.65
N THR A 188 -8.23 4.13 -13.54
CA THR A 188 -9.25 3.80 -12.54
C THR A 188 -10.64 4.34 -12.92
N ARG A 189 -10.79 5.02 -14.06
CA ARG A 189 -12.03 5.70 -14.47
C ARG A 189 -13.21 4.74 -14.65
N THR A 190 -13.00 3.55 -15.21
CA THR A 190 -14.10 2.60 -15.49
C THR A 190 -14.77 2.10 -14.21
N PHE A 191 -13.98 1.72 -13.20
CA PHE A 191 -14.53 1.29 -11.92
C PHE A 191 -15.09 2.46 -11.11
N SER A 192 -14.42 3.62 -11.18
CA SER A 192 -14.90 4.86 -10.57
C SER A 192 -16.25 5.31 -11.16
N ARG A 193 -16.52 5.04 -12.45
CA ARG A 193 -17.83 5.28 -13.09
C ARG A 193 -18.91 4.36 -12.51
N LYS A 194 -18.67 3.04 -12.45
CA LYS A 194 -19.62 2.08 -11.87
C LYS A 194 -19.97 2.40 -10.41
N LEU A 195 -18.98 2.81 -9.60
CA LEU A 195 -19.23 3.32 -8.25
C LEU A 195 -20.00 4.63 -8.23
N SER A 196 -19.68 5.55 -9.16
CA SER A 196 -20.39 6.81 -9.27
C SER A 196 -21.87 6.62 -9.60
N ASP A 197 -22.22 5.62 -10.39
CA ASP A 197 -23.61 5.38 -10.76
C ASP A 197 -24.37 4.74 -9.59
N LYS A 198 -23.79 3.72 -8.93
CA LYS A 198 -24.36 3.18 -7.68
C LYS A 198 -24.50 4.24 -6.57
N ALA A 199 -23.51 5.13 -6.42
CA ALA A 199 -23.55 6.20 -5.43
C ALA A 199 -24.67 7.21 -5.71
N LYS A 200 -24.93 7.53 -7.00
CA LYS A 200 -26.07 8.37 -7.38
C LYS A 200 -27.39 7.71 -7.03
N ASP A 201 -27.53 6.41 -7.28
CA ASP A 201 -28.77 5.69 -6.99
C ASP A 201 -29.05 5.66 -5.49
N PHE A 202 -28.06 5.35 -4.66
CA PHE A 202 -28.21 5.39 -3.19
C PHE A 202 -28.56 6.79 -2.65
N LEU A 203 -27.93 7.84 -3.16
CA LEU A 203 -28.24 9.22 -2.76
C LEU A 203 -29.66 9.66 -3.19
N LYS A 204 -30.24 9.03 -4.22
CA LYS A 204 -31.63 9.24 -4.61
C LYS A 204 -32.58 8.50 -3.67
N THR A 205 -32.29 7.24 -3.32
CA THR A 205 -33.12 6.44 -2.42
C THR A 205 -33.16 7.03 -1.01
N SER A 206 -32.01 7.42 -0.45
CA SER A 206 -31.93 8.03 0.89
C SER A 206 -32.62 9.38 1.05
N LYS A 207 -32.90 10.09 -0.05
CA LYS A 207 -33.70 11.32 -0.04
C LYS A 207 -35.21 11.08 -0.06
N ASN A 208 -35.65 9.88 -0.46
CA ASN A 208 -37.06 9.53 -0.53
C ASN A 208 -37.58 8.92 0.79
N ASP A 209 -36.70 8.47 1.68
CA ASP A 209 -37.05 7.89 2.99
C ASP A 209 -37.15 8.96 4.11
N THR A 210 -37.32 10.25 3.77
CA THR A 210 -37.42 11.37 4.74
C THR A 210 -38.75 12.14 4.65
N LEU A 211 -39.82 11.51 4.17
CA LEU A 211 -41.19 12.03 4.22
C LEU A 211 -42.07 11.14 5.10
#